data_AF-A0A0C2IUB6-F1
#
_entry.id   AF-A0A0C2IUB6-F1
#
_cell.length_a   1.000
_cell.length_b   1.000
_cell.length_c   1.000
_cell.angle_alpha   90.00
_cell.angle_beta   90.00
_cell.angle_gamma   90.00
#
_symmetry.space_group_name_H-M   'P 1'
#
loop_
_entity.id
_entity.type
_entity.pdbx_description
1 polymer ?
#
loop_
_entity_poly.entity_id
_entity_poly.type
_entity_poly.pdbx_seq_one_letter_code
_entity_poly.pdbx_strand_id
1 'polypeptide(L)'
;MHKAIEEKITEFETSFCGKIDILKNIQLNFSCYKEEIDKIANLEDTEDCWIDQLVDLQIRINEITVKAESTIYSSNQESASNYGEQNHLRVKLPKLNINNFSGNINKWTNIWALFEGNIYSNPMFNNKEKFAYLLGFLKGEPLNLV
;
A
#
# COMPACT_ATOMS: atom_id res chain seq x y z
N MET A 1 -35.93 58.19 -20.19
CA MET A 1 -35.64 57.09 -21.13
C MET A 1 -34.14 56.84 -21.24
N HIS A 2 -33.31 57.85 -21.52
CA HIS A 2 -31.84 57.71 -21.65
C HIS A 2 -31.15 57.12 -20.39
N LYS A 3 -31.43 57.68 -19.21
CA LYS A 3 -30.85 57.23 -17.92
C LYS A 3 -31.11 55.74 -17.59
N ALA A 4 -32.29 55.23 -17.94
CA ALA A 4 -32.68 53.84 -17.69
C ALA A 4 -31.98 52.85 -18.64
N ILE A 5 -31.54 53.32 -19.81
CA ILE A 5 -30.77 52.53 -20.77
C ILE A 5 -29.32 52.44 -20.29
N GLU A 6 -28.73 53.57 -19.85
CA GLU A 6 -27.38 53.61 -19.28
C GLU A 6 -27.24 52.72 -18.04
N GLU A 7 -28.24 52.73 -17.16
CA GLU A 7 -28.26 51.89 -15.96
C GLU A 7 -28.26 50.39 -16.32
N LYS A 8 -29.09 49.97 -17.28
CA LYS A 8 -29.10 48.58 -17.77
C LYS A 8 -27.81 48.16 -18.49
N ILE A 9 -27.17 49.08 -19.20
CA ILE A 9 -25.86 48.83 -19.82
C ILE A 9 -24.81 48.63 -18.74
N THR A 10 -24.79 49.48 -17.72
CA THR A 10 -23.82 49.40 -16.61
C THR A 10 -24.00 48.12 -15.79
N GLU A 11 -25.25 47.72 -15.51
CA GLU A 11 -25.57 46.45 -14.86
C GLU A 11 -25.09 45.24 -15.68
N PHE A 12 -25.29 45.29 -17.00
CA PHE A 12 -24.83 44.24 -17.90
C PHE A 12 -23.29 44.16 -17.94
N GLU A 13 -22.60 45.29 -18.06
CA GLU A 13 -21.13 45.36 -18.05
C GLU A 13 -20.56 44.84 -16.73
N THR A 14 -21.16 45.22 -15.60
CA THR A 14 -20.75 44.74 -14.27
C THR A 14 -20.96 43.24 -14.13
N SER A 15 -22.11 42.72 -14.58
CA SER A 15 -22.40 41.28 -14.57
C SER A 15 -21.45 40.49 -15.46
N PHE A 16 -21.12 41.04 -16.64
CA PHE A 16 -20.23 40.42 -17.60
C PHE A 16 -18.78 40.39 -17.11
N CYS A 17 -18.28 41.48 -16.52
CA CYS A 17 -16.97 41.54 -15.86
C CYS A 17 -16.86 40.50 -14.74
N GLY A 18 -17.88 40.40 -13.87
CA GLY A 18 -17.88 39.39 -12.79
C GLY A 18 -17.77 37.96 -13.31
N LYS A 19 -18.45 37.63 -14.41
CA LYS A 19 -18.33 36.31 -15.05
C LYS A 19 -16.96 36.07 -15.66
N ILE A 20 -16.36 37.09 -16.30
CA ILE A 20 -15.00 37.01 -16.83
C ILE A 20 -13.99 36.74 -15.71
N ASP A 21 -14.13 37.38 -14.55
CA ASP A 21 -13.20 37.20 -13.44
C ASP A 21 -13.32 35.81 -12.81
N ILE A 22 -14.54 35.27 -12.71
CA ILE A 22 -14.76 33.87 -12.30
C ILE A 22 -14.08 32.91 -13.27
N LEU A 23 -14.24 33.11 -14.58
CA LEU A 23 -13.61 32.26 -15.60
C LEU A 23 -12.08 32.32 -15.54
N LYS A 24 -11.50 33.50 -15.33
CA LYS A 24 -10.05 33.65 -15.12
C LYS A 24 -9.58 32.90 -13.88
N ASN A 25 -10.32 32.97 -12.77
CA ASN A 25 -9.97 32.27 -11.54
C ASN A 25 -10.02 30.74 -11.74
N ILE A 26 -11.07 30.23 -12.39
CA ILE A 26 -11.17 28.80 -12.73
C ILE A 26 -9.99 28.35 -13.60
N GLN A 27 -9.63 29.14 -14.62
CA GLN A 27 -8.49 28.84 -15.49
C GLN A 27 -7.16 28.79 -14.72
N LEU A 28 -6.96 29.72 -13.78
CA LEU A 28 -5.79 29.73 -12.90
C LEU A 28 -5.75 28.49 -11.99
N ASN A 29 -6.88 28.11 -11.40
CA ASN A 29 -6.96 26.92 -10.56
C ASN A 29 -6.64 25.65 -11.35
N PHE A 30 -7.17 25.51 -12.57
CA PHE A 30 -6.80 24.39 -13.45
C PHE A 30 -5.30 24.34 -13.75
N SER A 31 -4.67 25.50 -13.98
CA SER A 31 -3.22 25.56 -14.19
C SER A 31 -2.44 25.11 -12.95
N CYS A 32 -2.87 25.54 -11.76
CA CYS A 32 -2.24 25.18 -10.49
C CYS A 32 -2.35 23.68 -10.21
N TYR A 33 -3.56 23.10 -10.33
CA TYR A 33 -3.76 21.67 -10.12
C TYR A 33 -3.00 20.82 -11.13
N LYS A 34 -2.84 21.29 -12.37
CA LYS A 34 -2.04 20.58 -13.37
C LYS A 34 -0.57 20.49 -12.95
N GLU A 35 0.00 21.59 -12.47
CA GLU A 35 1.38 21.60 -11.95
C GLU A 35 1.55 20.68 -10.73
N GLU A 36 0.53 20.59 -9.87
CA GLU A 36 0.54 19.71 -8.71
C GLU A 36 0.45 18.22 -9.11
N ILE A 37 -0.37 17.88 -10.09
CA ILE A 37 -0.43 16.53 -10.68
C ILE A 37 0.93 16.15 -11.28
N ASP A 38 1.57 17.05 -12.03
CA ASP A 38 2.88 16.81 -12.62
C ASP A 38 3.95 16.57 -11.53
N LYS A 39 3.88 17.26 -10.39
CA LYS A 39 4.78 17.02 -9.24
C LYS A 39 4.58 15.63 -8.63
N ILE A 40 3.34 15.18 -8.48
CA ILE A 40 3.01 13.86 -7.93
C ILE A 40 3.50 12.76 -8.88
N ALA A 41 3.26 12.89 -10.18
CA ALA A 41 3.72 11.91 -11.17
C ALA A 41 5.25 11.74 -11.16
N ASN A 42 6.00 12.83 -10.95
CA ASN A 42 7.46 12.76 -10.84
C ASN A 42 7.97 12.19 -9.50
N LEU A 43 7.13 12.09 -8.47
CA LEU A 43 7.46 11.40 -7.21
C LEU A 43 7.30 9.87 -7.33
N GLU A 44 6.50 9.39 -8.27
CA GLU A 44 6.30 7.94 -8.48
C GLU A 44 7.60 7.25 -8.94
N ASP A 45 8.48 7.96 -9.66
CA ASP A 45 9.84 7.48 -10.01
C ASP A 45 10.78 7.31 -8.79
N THR A 46 10.45 7.90 -7.64
CA THR A 46 11.19 7.63 -6.39
C THR A 46 10.72 6.36 -5.68
N GLU A 47 9.63 5.75 -6.13
CA GLU A 47 9.14 4.51 -5.52
C GLU A 47 10.05 3.30 -5.83
N ASP A 48 10.62 3.25 -7.03
CA ASP A 48 11.55 2.20 -7.43
C ASP A 48 12.84 2.21 -6.57
N CYS A 49 13.25 3.38 -6.07
CA CYS A 49 14.46 3.51 -5.26
C CYS A 49 14.31 2.92 -3.85
N TRP A 50 13.13 3.01 -3.22
CA TRP A 50 12.94 2.42 -1.89
C TRP A 50 12.80 0.90 -1.94
N ILE A 51 12.27 0.35 -3.05
CA ILE A 51 12.20 -1.11 -3.26
C ILE A 51 13.61 -1.70 -3.29
N ASP A 52 14.53 -1.10 -4.05
CA ASP A 52 15.93 -1.55 -4.12
C ASP A 52 16.63 -1.49 -2.75
N GLN A 53 16.39 -0.42 -1.98
CA GLN A 53 16.95 -0.28 -0.62
C GLN A 53 16.39 -1.33 0.34
N LEU A 54 15.10 -1.65 0.26
CA LEU A 54 14.49 -2.70 1.08
C LEU A 54 15.05 -4.08 0.74
N VAL A 55 15.27 -4.37 -0.55
CA VAL A 55 15.87 -5.62 -1.00
C VAL A 55 17.30 -5.75 -0.48
N ASP A 56 18.12 -4.70 -0.56
CA ASP A 56 19.49 -4.69 -0.01
C ASP A 56 19.51 -4.94 1.51
N LEU A 57 18.63 -4.26 2.25
CA LEU A 57 18.51 -4.46 3.70
C LEU A 57 18.09 -5.89 4.05
N GLN A 58 17.18 -6.48 3.28
CA GLN A 58 16.73 -7.86 3.49
C GLN A 58 17.84 -8.87 3.22
N ILE A 59 18.66 -8.66 2.19
CA ILE A 59 19.85 -9.47 1.90
C ILE A 59 20.81 -9.40 3.09
N ARG A 60 21.11 -8.19 3.58
CA ARG A 60 22.05 -7.98 4.69
C ARG A 60 21.57 -8.61 5.99
N ILE A 61 20.26 -8.57 6.27
CA ILE A 61 19.67 -9.27 7.42
C ILE A 61 19.87 -10.78 7.29
N ASN A 62 19.60 -11.36 6.12
CA ASN A 62 19.76 -12.80 5.90
C ASN A 62 21.22 -13.24 6.07
N GLU A 63 22.19 -12.46 5.56
CA GLU A 63 23.61 -12.73 5.75
C GLU A 63 24.00 -12.76 7.24
N ILE A 64 23.50 -11.81 8.02
CA ILE A 64 23.75 -11.75 9.47
C ILE A 64 23.10 -12.93 10.17
N THR A 65 21.87 -13.30 9.81
CA THR A 65 21.15 -14.45 10.38
C THR A 65 21.91 -15.74 10.11
N VAL A 66 22.34 -15.99 8.88
CA VAL A 66 23.14 -17.18 8.51
C VAL A 66 24.46 -17.22 9.28
N LYS A 67 25.12 -16.07 9.44
CA LYS A 67 26.37 -15.96 10.21
C LYS A 67 26.16 -16.24 11.69
N ALA A 68 25.05 -15.77 12.27
CA ALA A 68 24.69 -16.06 13.65
C ALA A 68 24.38 -17.56 13.86
N GLU A 69 23.62 -18.17 12.95
CA GLU A 69 23.28 -19.60 12.98
C GLU A 69 24.53 -20.50 12.88
N SER A 70 25.46 -20.18 11.98
CA SER A 70 26.73 -20.93 11.85
C SER A 70 27.65 -20.77 13.08
N THR A 71 27.57 -19.63 13.77
CA THR A 71 28.31 -19.38 15.02
C THR A 71 27.70 -20.16 16.19
N ILE A 72 26.37 -20.24 16.27
CA ILE A 72 25.66 -21.04 17.28
C ILE A 72 25.90 -22.54 17.06
N TYR A 73 25.94 -23.00 15.81
CA TYR A 73 26.17 -24.42 15.48
C TYR A 73 27.61 -24.87 15.76
N SER A 74 28.59 -23.96 15.69
CA SER A 74 29.99 -24.26 16.00
C SER A 74 30.28 -24.31 17.51
N SER A 75 29.37 -23.82 18.36
CA SER A 75 29.57 -23.72 19.82
C SER A 75 28.86 -24.80 20.65
N ASN A 76 28.16 -25.76 20.01
CA ASN A 76 27.32 -26.75 20.70
C ASN A 76 27.76 -28.22 20.53
N GLN A 77 28.98 -28.52 20.05
CA GLN A 77 29.52 -29.88 20.13
C GLN A 77 30.18 -30.13 21.48
N GLU A 78 29.37 -30.22 22.54
CA GLU A 78 29.65 -31.01 23.74
C GLU A 78 28.39 -31.02 24.62
N SER A 79 27.46 -31.95 24.34
CA SER A 79 26.62 -32.69 25.30
C SER A 79 25.31 -33.17 24.66
N ALA A 80 25.09 -34.49 24.74
CA ALA A 80 23.84 -35.26 24.89
C ALA A 80 22.50 -34.50 24.75
N SER A 81 21.42 -35.01 24.17
CA SER A 81 20.98 -36.36 23.79
C SER A 81 19.52 -36.22 23.32
N ASN A 82 19.07 -37.08 22.39
CA ASN A 82 17.68 -37.53 22.21
C ASN A 82 16.54 -36.57 22.62
N TYR A 83 16.01 -35.82 21.66
CA TYR A 83 14.59 -35.48 21.67
C TYR A 83 13.99 -35.71 20.29
N GLY A 84 12.98 -36.57 20.28
CA GLY A 84 12.34 -37.11 19.10
C GLY A 84 11.71 -36.06 18.21
N GLU A 85 11.74 -36.40 16.93
CA GLU A 85 10.82 -36.05 15.85
C GLU A 85 9.48 -35.49 16.35
N GLN A 86 9.43 -34.16 16.52
CA GLN A 86 8.19 -33.43 16.75
C GLN A 86 7.44 -33.42 15.42
N ASN A 87 6.63 -34.46 15.19
CA ASN A 87 5.55 -34.44 14.21
C ASN A 87 4.63 -33.26 14.55
N HIS A 88 4.90 -32.09 13.98
CA HIS A 88 3.97 -30.97 14.03
C HIS A 88 2.70 -31.38 13.28
N LEU A 89 1.72 -31.85 14.05
CA LEU A 89 0.34 -32.04 13.62
C LEU A 89 -0.09 -30.78 12.87
N ARG A 90 -0.20 -30.86 11.54
CA ARG A 90 -0.73 -29.79 10.69
C ARG A 90 -2.18 -29.55 11.07
N VAL A 91 -2.40 -28.70 12.06
CA VAL A 91 -3.72 -28.24 12.47
C VAL A 91 -4.37 -27.58 11.26
N LYS A 92 -5.39 -28.24 10.70
CA LYS A 92 -6.28 -27.62 9.71
C LYS A 92 -6.91 -26.39 10.37
N LEU A 93 -6.61 -25.21 9.83
CA LEU A 93 -7.16 -23.97 10.35
C LEU A 93 -8.70 -23.96 10.24
N PRO A 94 -9.39 -23.28 11.18
CA PRO A 94 -10.79 -22.90 11.00
C PRO A 94 -10.91 -22.19 9.66
N LYS A 95 -11.99 -22.44 8.91
CA LYS A 95 -12.31 -21.68 7.69
C LYS A 95 -12.36 -20.20 8.06
N LEU A 96 -11.25 -19.48 7.87
CA LEU A 96 -11.19 -18.04 8.02
C LEU A 96 -12.20 -17.47 7.04
N ASN A 97 -13.23 -16.81 7.57
CA ASN A 97 -14.22 -16.14 6.75
C ASN A 97 -13.46 -15.15 5.88
N ILE A 98 -13.44 -15.46 4.58
CA ILE A 98 -12.64 -14.77 3.59
C ILE A 98 -13.27 -13.38 3.42
N ASN A 99 -12.74 -12.41 4.18
CA ASN A 99 -13.00 -11.00 3.91
C ASN A 99 -12.25 -10.68 2.61
N ASN A 100 -12.93 -10.91 1.48
CA ASN A 100 -12.38 -10.72 0.15
C ASN A 100 -12.04 -9.24 -0.08
N PHE A 101 -10.77 -8.94 -0.34
CA PHE A 101 -10.29 -7.66 -0.82
C PHE A 101 -10.57 -7.53 -2.31
N SER A 102 -11.41 -6.58 -2.69
CA SER A 102 -11.79 -6.31 -4.07
C SER A 102 -11.24 -4.99 -4.62
N GLY A 103 -10.17 -4.46 -4.01
CA GLY A 103 -9.53 -3.20 -4.46
C GLY A 103 -9.99 -1.93 -3.72
N ASN A 104 -10.87 -2.04 -2.71
CA ASN A 104 -11.22 -0.89 -1.88
C ASN A 104 -10.14 -0.65 -0.82
N ILE A 105 -9.29 0.36 -1.04
CA ILE A 105 -8.14 0.68 -0.18
C ILE A 105 -8.50 0.89 1.30
N ASN A 106 -9.68 1.44 1.59
CA ASN A 106 -10.14 1.67 2.98
C ASN A 106 -10.36 0.36 3.75
N LYS A 107 -10.55 -0.76 3.04
CA LYS A 107 -10.71 -2.09 3.64
C LYS A 107 -9.39 -2.83 3.79
N TRP A 108 -8.33 -2.38 3.12
CA TRP A 108 -7.02 -3.04 3.15
C TRP A 108 -6.46 -3.11 4.57
N THR A 109 -6.48 -2.00 5.30
CA THR A 109 -5.92 -1.93 6.67
C THR A 109 -6.54 -2.96 7.62
N ASN A 110 -7.86 -3.17 7.52
CA ASN A 110 -8.57 -4.16 8.34
C ASN A 110 -8.21 -5.60 7.92
N ILE A 111 -8.05 -5.84 6.62
CA ILE A 111 -7.68 -7.15 6.09
C ILE A 111 -6.24 -7.49 6.45
N TRP A 112 -5.33 -6.53 6.35
CA TRP A 112 -3.94 -6.68 6.75
C TRP A 112 -3.80 -6.96 8.25
N ALA A 113 -4.50 -6.24 9.11
CA ALA A 113 -4.48 -6.48 10.56
C ALA A 113 -4.95 -7.92 10.92
N LEU A 114 -5.96 -8.44 10.21
CA LEU A 114 -6.41 -9.83 10.38
C LEU A 114 -5.37 -10.84 9.88
N PHE A 115 -4.73 -10.57 8.74
CA PHE A 115 -3.67 -11.43 8.19
C PHE A 115 -2.44 -11.45 9.11
N GLU A 116 -2.04 -10.29 9.62
CA GLU A 116 -0.88 -10.12 10.49
C GLU A 116 -1.03 -10.96 11.77
N GLY A 117 -2.14 -10.75 12.50
CA GLY A 117 -2.39 -11.40 13.78
C GLY A 117 -2.66 -12.92 13.71
N ASN A 118 -3.15 -13.42 12.57
CA ASN A 118 -3.52 -14.85 12.44
C ASN A 118 -2.49 -15.70 11.69
N ILE A 119 -1.79 -15.12 10.71
CA ILE A 119 -0.97 -15.87 9.75
C ILE A 119 0.47 -15.38 9.72
N TYR A 120 0.71 -14.06 9.64
CA TYR A 120 2.08 -13.54 9.54
C TYR A 120 2.90 -13.79 10.81
N SER A 121 2.32 -13.51 11.99
CA SER A 121 2.97 -13.72 13.29
C SER A 121 3.04 -15.20 13.71
N ASN A 122 2.39 -16.11 12.99
CA ASN A 122 2.38 -17.53 13.34
C ASN A 122 3.61 -18.24 12.72
N PRO A 123 4.51 -18.83 13.54
CA PRO A 123 5.72 -19.51 13.06
C PRO A 123 5.44 -20.84 12.36
N MET A 124 4.20 -21.34 12.43
CA MET A 124 3.81 -22.63 11.85
C MET A 124 3.67 -22.58 10.32
N PHE A 125 3.57 -21.39 9.72
CA PHE A 125 3.52 -21.22 8.28
C PHE A 125 4.88 -20.78 7.73
N ASN A 126 5.30 -21.42 6.64
CA ASN A 126 6.42 -20.91 5.85
C ASN A 126 5.97 -19.75 4.93
N ASN A 127 6.92 -19.02 4.36
CA ASN A 127 6.62 -17.85 3.52
C ASN A 127 5.75 -18.17 2.30
N LYS A 128 5.89 -19.38 1.72
CA LYS A 128 5.06 -19.82 0.58
C LYS A 128 3.60 -20.05 1.00
N GLU A 129 3.40 -20.64 2.17
CA GLU A 129 2.08 -20.84 2.75
C GLU A 129 1.45 -19.51 3.13
N LYS A 130 2.19 -18.60 3.78
CA LYS A 130 1.73 -17.24 4.10
C LYS A 130 1.26 -16.49 2.84
N PHE A 131 2.04 -16.58 1.76
CA PHE A 131 1.68 -15.96 0.48
C PHE A 131 0.43 -16.59 -0.14
N ALA A 132 0.32 -17.93 -0.14
CA ALA A 132 -0.88 -18.61 -0.61
C ALA A 132 -2.14 -18.22 0.18
N TYR A 133 -2.00 -18.02 1.49
CA TYR A 133 -3.08 -17.49 2.33
C TYR A 133 -3.43 -16.06 1.96
N LEU A 134 -2.44 -15.19 1.76
CA LEU A 134 -2.65 -13.80 1.35
C LEU A 134 -3.41 -13.71 0.02
N LEU A 135 -3.04 -14.52 -0.99
CA LEU A 135 -3.79 -14.64 -2.24
C LEU A 135 -5.25 -15.02 -2.02
N GLY A 136 -5.52 -15.89 -1.03
CA GLY A 136 -6.88 -16.26 -0.64
C GLY A 136 -7.72 -15.11 -0.11
N PHE A 137 -7.11 -14.04 0.41
CA PHE A 137 -7.83 -12.81 0.80
C PHE A 137 -8.12 -11.89 -0.39
N LEU A 138 -7.49 -12.08 -1.55
CA LEU A 138 -7.67 -11.23 -2.72
C LEU A 138 -8.80 -11.78 -3.62
N LYS A 139 -9.53 -10.87 -4.28
CA LYS A 139 -10.54 -11.24 -5.28
C LYS A 139 -10.63 -10.18 -6.37
N GLY A 140 -10.92 -10.61 -7.60
CA GLY A 140 -11.14 -9.70 -8.72
C GLY A 140 -9.83 -9.11 -9.21
N GLU A 141 -9.83 -7.82 -9.53
CA GLU A 141 -8.68 -7.12 -10.10
C GLU A 141 -7.40 -7.24 -9.25
N PRO A 142 -7.40 -7.05 -7.91
CA PRO A 142 -6.20 -7.25 -7.10
C PRO A 142 -5.57 -8.64 -7.20
N LEU A 143 -6.38 -9.69 -7.41
CA LEU A 143 -5.85 -11.05 -7.57
C LEU A 143 -5.23 -11.25 -8.96
N ASN A 144 -5.68 -10.52 -9.97
CA ASN A 144 -5.21 -10.64 -11.35
C ASN A 144 -3.88 -9.89 -11.59
N LEU A 145 -3.41 -9.11 -10.61
CA LEU A 145 -2.19 -8.29 -10.70
C LEU A 145 -0.94 -8.97 -10.10
N VAL A 146 -1.08 -10.17 -9.53
CA VAL A 146 -0.03 -10.88 -8.79
C VAL A 146 0.56 -12.03 -9.59
#